data_AF-F8E6C0-F1
#
_entry.id   AF-F8E6C0-F1
#
_cell.length_a   1.000
_cell.length_b   1.000
_cell.length_c   1.000
_cell.angle_alpha   90.00
_cell.angle_beta   90.00
_cell.angle_gamma   90.00
#
_symmetry.space_group_name_H-M   'P 1'
#
loop_
_entity.id
_entity.type
_entity.pdbx_description
1 polymer ?
#
loop_
_entity_poly.entity_id
_entity_poly.type
_entity_poly.pdbx_seq_one_letter_code
_entity_poly.pdbx_strand_id
1 'polypeptide(L)'
;MFLRKVESKRKSGYTHTTVQLVESYRNEEGKSRTRILYHFGPLDKFLQADADKLVDSVLKMKGEVFLDHLEKFGSAKNFGDLFTIFRILKELKFFQEIEKIKESETRIEFDLVGHINALISNRINDPSSKLKLLSWLELVYLPELKSSGINYNNLLRSMDF
;
A
#
# COMPACT_ATOMS: atom_id res chain seq x y z
N MET A 1 24.18 5.41 -18.19
CA MET A 1 24.30 6.67 -17.41
C MET A 1 23.75 6.44 -16.01
N PHE A 2 24.31 7.07 -14.98
CA PHE A 2 23.86 6.94 -13.57
C PHE A 2 24.27 8.16 -12.73
N LEU A 3 23.66 8.34 -11.56
CA LEU A 3 24.06 9.34 -10.58
C LEU A 3 25.22 8.83 -9.72
N ARG A 4 26.27 9.64 -9.59
CA ARG A 4 27.45 9.34 -8.78
C ARG A 4 27.58 10.37 -7.65
N LYS A 5 27.81 9.89 -6.42
CA LYS A 5 28.26 10.72 -5.30
C LYS A 5 29.79 10.84 -5.35
N VAL A 6 30.29 12.05 -5.16
CA VAL A 6 31.73 12.33 -5.10
C VAL A 6 32.05 13.10 -3.84
N GLU A 7 32.93 12.54 -3.02
CA GLU A 7 33.40 13.15 -1.78
C GLU A 7 34.74 13.85 -1.99
N SER A 8 34.89 15.05 -1.44
CA SER A 8 36.14 15.80 -1.45
C SER A 8 36.45 16.30 -0.06
N LYS A 9 37.67 16.02 0.43
CA LYS A 9 38.15 16.48 1.74
C LYS A 9 38.95 17.76 1.59
N ARG A 10 38.59 18.80 2.35
CA ARG A 10 39.36 20.05 2.43
C ARG A 10 40.47 19.93 3.49
N LYS A 11 41.49 20.81 3.40
CA LYS A 11 42.59 20.91 4.39
C LYS A 11 42.10 21.17 5.83
N SER A 12 40.89 21.72 6.00
CA SER A 12 40.25 21.95 7.29
C SER A 12 39.61 20.70 7.93
N GLY A 13 39.66 19.54 7.26
CA GLY A 13 39.02 18.29 7.73
C GLY A 13 37.55 18.15 7.32
N TYR A 14 36.94 19.18 6.73
CA TYR A 14 35.57 19.14 6.23
C TYR A 14 35.46 18.31 4.94
N THR A 15 34.50 17.37 4.91
CA THR A 15 34.16 16.57 3.72
C THR A 15 32.94 17.17 3.03
N HIS A 16 33.08 17.49 1.74
CA HIS A 16 32.00 18.00 0.90
C HIS A 16 31.58 16.93 -0.11
N THR A 17 30.29 16.60 -0.13
CA THR A 17 29.73 15.58 -1.02
C THR A 17 28.92 16.24 -2.13
N THR A 18 29.21 15.87 -3.38
CA THR A 18 28.52 16.38 -4.57
C THR A 18 27.88 15.26 -5.37
N VAL A 19 26.88 15.60 -6.18
CA VAL A 19 26.19 14.67 -7.08
C VAL A 19 26.48 15.02 -8.53
N GLN A 20 26.73 14.00 -9.35
CA GLN A 20 27.05 14.13 -10.77
C GLN A 20 26.26 13.12 -11.59
N LEU A 21 25.78 13.52 -12.77
CA LEU A 21 25.30 12.61 -13.80
C LEU A 21 26.49 12.14 -14.62
N VAL A 22 26.69 10.83 -14.70
CA VAL A 22 27.84 10.26 -15.40
C VAL A 22 27.45 9.16 -16.36
N GLU A 23 28.26 8.98 -17.40
CA GLU A 23 28.11 7.91 -18.37
C GLU A 23 29.39 7.10 -18.50
N SER A 24 29.24 5.78 -18.45
CA SER A 24 30.32 4.84 -18.73
C SER A 24 30.44 4.61 -20.22
N TYR A 25 31.66 4.64 -20.73
CA TYR A 25 32.01 4.38 -22.13
C TYR A 25 33.34 3.62 -22.22
N ARG A 26 33.66 3.03 -23.38
CA ARG A 26 34.99 2.47 -23.65
C ARG A 26 35.79 3.45 -24.48
N ASN A 27 37.04 3.70 -24.10
CA ASN A 27 37.94 4.53 -24.91
C ASN A 27 38.48 3.73 -26.12
N GLU A 28 39.26 4.38 -26.98
CA GLU A 28 39.87 3.76 -28.17
C GLU A 28 40.77 2.56 -27.84
N GLU A 29 41.32 2.51 -26.61
CA GLU A 29 42.10 1.39 -26.08
C GLU A 29 41.24 0.25 -25.49
N GLY A 30 39.91 0.34 -25.58
CA GLY A 30 38.96 -0.64 -25.03
C GLY A 30 38.76 -0.57 -23.51
N LYS A 31 39.40 0.37 -22.81
CA LYS A 31 39.30 0.53 -21.36
C LYS A 31 38.00 1.23 -20.97
N SER A 32 37.34 0.71 -19.93
CA SER A 32 36.14 1.35 -19.35
C SER A 32 36.52 2.67 -18.68
N ARG A 33 35.85 3.75 -19.07
CA ARG A 33 36.01 5.11 -18.56
C ARG A 33 34.65 5.70 -18.25
N THR A 34 34.63 6.75 -17.42
CA THR A 34 33.41 7.47 -17.08
C THR A 34 33.59 8.93 -17.44
N ARG A 35 32.66 9.49 -18.22
CA ARG A 35 32.58 10.93 -18.49
C ARG A 35 31.48 11.57 -17.66
N ILE A 36 31.71 12.80 -17.22
CA ILE A 36 30.71 13.58 -16.50
C ILE A 36 29.83 14.26 -17.54
N LEU A 37 28.52 14.08 -17.41
CA LEU A 37 27.51 14.72 -18.26
C LEU A 37 26.94 15.98 -17.60
N TYR A 38 26.78 15.96 -16.28
CA TYR A 38 26.23 17.10 -15.54
C TYR A 38 26.68 17.13 -14.08
N HIS A 39 26.81 18.32 -13.51
CA HIS A 39 27.10 18.55 -12.09
C HIS A 39 25.85 19.11 -11.39
N PHE A 40 25.26 18.33 -10.48
CA PHE A 40 24.10 18.79 -9.69
C PHE A 40 24.50 19.63 -8.48
N GLY A 41 25.79 19.66 -8.12
CA GLY A 41 26.28 20.42 -6.97
C GLY A 41 26.20 19.62 -5.66
N PRO A 42 26.11 20.31 -4.50
CA PRO A 42 26.10 19.68 -3.18
C PRO A 42 24.93 18.69 -3.00
N LEU A 43 25.20 17.54 -2.38
CA LEU A 43 24.23 16.46 -2.21
C LEU A 43 22.99 16.90 -1.42
N ASP A 44 23.20 17.64 -0.33
CA ASP A 44 22.14 18.17 0.53
C ASP A 44 21.18 19.08 -0.24
N LYS A 45 21.72 20.02 -1.03
CA LYS A 45 20.93 20.93 -1.85
C LYS A 45 20.18 20.21 -2.95
N PHE A 46 20.84 19.28 -3.63
CA PHE A 46 20.23 18.47 -4.68
C PHE A 46 19.04 17.65 -4.14
N LEU A 47 19.21 16.98 -2.99
CA LEU A 47 18.16 16.18 -2.38
C LEU A 47 16.95 17.03 -1.96
N GLN A 48 17.17 18.25 -1.46
CA GLN A 48 16.07 19.11 -1.01
C GLN A 48 15.29 19.80 -2.14
N ALA A 49 15.94 20.14 -3.26
CA ALA A 49 15.35 21.01 -4.28
C ALA A 49 14.97 20.31 -5.59
N ASP A 50 15.78 19.34 -6.02
CA ASP A 50 15.81 18.89 -7.42
C ASP A 50 15.65 17.37 -7.60
N ALA A 51 16.00 16.56 -6.61
CA ALA A 51 15.97 15.10 -6.72
C ALA A 51 14.57 14.56 -7.06
N ASP A 52 13.55 14.98 -6.33
CA ASP A 52 12.17 14.53 -6.55
C ASP A 52 11.65 14.97 -7.92
N LYS A 53 11.96 16.21 -8.34
CA LYS A 53 11.58 16.72 -9.67
C LYS A 53 12.24 15.92 -10.79
N LEU A 54 13.52 15.57 -10.61
CA LEU A 54 14.24 14.74 -11.58
C LEU A 54 13.59 13.36 -11.70
N VAL A 55 13.29 12.71 -10.57
CA VAL A 55 12.63 11.40 -10.55
C VAL A 55 11.24 11.46 -11.19
N ASP A 56 10.41 12.43 -10.79
CA ASP A 56 9.06 12.61 -11.32
C ASP A 56 9.08 12.89 -12.84
N SER A 57 10.01 13.73 -13.32
CA SER A 57 10.15 13.99 -14.75
C SER A 57 10.50 12.73 -15.56
N VAL A 58 11.37 11.87 -15.04
CA VAL A 58 11.76 10.61 -15.71
C VAL A 58 10.61 9.61 -15.71
N LEU A 59 9.88 9.49 -14.59
CA LEU A 59 8.72 8.59 -14.49
C LEU A 59 7.58 9.03 -15.41
N LYS A 60 7.29 10.33 -15.45
CA LYS A 60 6.30 10.90 -16.39
C LYS A 60 6.61 10.55 -17.84
N MET A 61 7.88 10.62 -18.24
CA MET A 61 8.29 10.23 -19.60
C MET A 61 8.07 8.74 -19.89
N LYS A 62 8.04 7.89 -18.87
CA LYS A 62 7.72 6.45 -18.99
C LYS A 62 6.23 6.14 -18.90
N GLY A 63 5.37 7.12 -18.63
CA GLY A 63 3.96 6.90 -18.30
C GLY A 63 3.75 6.34 -16.90
N GLU A 64 4.74 6.44 -16.02
CA GLU A 64 4.68 6.04 -14.62
C GLU A 64 4.45 7.29 -13.74
N VAL A 65 3.83 7.12 -12.58
CA VAL A 65 3.56 8.21 -11.63
C VAL A 65 4.42 8.00 -10.38
N PHE A 66 5.13 9.04 -9.93
CA PHE A 66 5.84 9.01 -8.66
C PHE A 66 4.82 9.06 -7.51
N LEU A 67 4.59 7.92 -6.86
CA LEU A 67 3.58 7.77 -5.81
C LEU A 67 4.04 8.27 -4.42
N ASP A 68 5.28 8.73 -4.27
CA ASP A 68 5.89 9.06 -2.97
C ASP A 68 5.36 10.37 -2.33
N HIS A 69 4.47 11.10 -3.02
CA HIS A 69 3.72 12.21 -2.45
C HIS A 69 2.29 11.87 -2.06
N LEU A 70 1.90 10.59 -2.06
CA LEU A 70 0.80 10.19 -1.19
C LEU A 70 1.28 10.52 0.22
N GLU A 71 0.75 11.61 0.77
CA GLU A 71 0.83 11.89 2.20
C GLU A 71 0.71 10.56 2.92
N LYS A 72 1.65 10.27 3.82
CA LYS A 72 1.48 9.16 4.75
C LYS A 72 0.31 9.52 5.67
N PHE A 73 -0.92 9.46 5.14
CA PHE A 73 -2.12 9.24 5.93
C PHE A 73 -1.74 8.10 6.87
N GLY A 74 -1.83 8.31 8.19
CA GLY A 74 -1.22 7.44 9.20
C GLY A 74 -1.68 5.98 9.14
N SER A 75 -2.32 5.46 10.18
CA SER A 75 -3.02 4.18 10.04
C SER A 75 -4.36 4.45 9.35
N ALA A 76 -4.39 4.29 8.03
CA ALA A 76 -5.62 4.34 7.24
C ALA A 76 -6.12 2.92 6.96
N LYS A 77 -7.43 2.70 7.11
CA LYS A 77 -8.06 1.41 6.81
C LYS A 77 -8.45 1.35 5.35
N ASN A 78 -8.30 0.17 4.73
CA ASN A 78 -8.84 -0.06 3.39
C ASN A 78 -10.38 0.02 3.43
N PHE A 79 -10.97 0.75 2.48
CA PHE A 79 -12.40 1.06 2.45
C PHE A 79 -13.04 0.88 1.06
N GLY A 80 -12.38 1.32 -0.02
CA GLY A 80 -13.02 1.48 -1.33
C GLY A 80 -13.67 0.20 -1.88
N ASP A 81 -12.88 -0.87 -1.98
CA ASP A 81 -13.36 -2.15 -2.52
C ASP A 81 -14.45 -2.75 -1.60
N LEU A 82 -14.28 -2.59 -0.29
CA LEU A 82 -15.19 -3.14 0.72
C LEU A 82 -16.51 -2.40 0.76
N PHE A 83 -16.51 -1.08 0.56
CA PHE A 83 -17.73 -0.31 0.41
C PHE A 83 -18.53 -0.78 -0.81
N THR A 84 -17.85 -1.06 -1.92
CA THR A 84 -18.49 -1.56 -3.13
C THR A 84 -19.17 -2.92 -2.87
N ILE A 85 -18.44 -3.86 -2.27
CA ILE A 85 -18.99 -5.18 -1.87
C ILE A 85 -20.20 -5.00 -0.95
N PHE A 86 -20.07 -4.16 0.08
CA PHE A 86 -21.15 -3.89 1.02
C PHE A 86 -22.40 -3.33 0.33
N ARG A 87 -22.24 -2.37 -0.58
CA ARG A 87 -23.38 -1.78 -1.32
C ARG A 87 -24.08 -2.79 -2.20
N ILE A 88 -23.33 -3.64 -2.91
CA ILE A 88 -23.91 -4.72 -3.73
C ILE A 88 -24.74 -5.67 -2.86
N LEU A 89 -24.19 -6.15 -1.74
CA LEU A 89 -24.90 -7.05 -0.83
C LEU A 89 -26.16 -6.40 -0.23
N LYS A 90 -26.09 -5.10 0.07
CA LYS A 90 -27.22 -4.33 0.60
C LYS A 90 -28.32 -4.13 -0.45
N GLU A 91 -27.97 -3.84 -1.71
CA GLU A 91 -28.92 -3.73 -2.82
C GLU A 91 -29.60 -5.06 -3.14
N LEU A 92 -28.85 -6.17 -3.05
CA LEU A 92 -29.39 -7.53 -3.16
C LEU A 92 -30.22 -7.95 -1.94
N LYS A 93 -30.34 -7.10 -0.91
CA LYS A 93 -31.00 -7.39 0.37
C LYS A 93 -30.46 -8.64 1.06
N PHE A 94 -29.22 -9.03 0.75
CA PHE A 94 -28.63 -10.29 1.20
C PHE A 94 -28.67 -10.41 2.74
N PHE A 95 -28.22 -9.36 3.44
CA PHE A 95 -28.23 -9.33 4.90
C PHE A 95 -29.64 -9.41 5.52
N GLN A 96 -30.65 -8.88 4.84
CA GLN A 96 -32.04 -8.91 5.31
C GLN A 96 -32.60 -10.32 5.24
N GLU A 97 -32.32 -11.06 4.17
CA GLU A 97 -32.77 -12.45 4.03
C GLU A 97 -32.07 -13.38 5.04
N ILE A 98 -30.77 -13.19 5.29
CA ILE A 98 -30.05 -13.94 6.32
C ILE A 98 -30.65 -13.70 7.71
N GLU A 99 -30.94 -12.44 8.08
CA GLU A 99 -31.51 -12.14 9.39
C GLU A 99 -32.91 -12.75 9.55
N LYS A 100 -33.75 -12.71 8.50
CA LYS A 100 -35.07 -13.38 8.52
C LYS A 100 -34.95 -14.87 8.78
N ILE A 101 -34.08 -15.57 8.04
CA ILE A 101 -33.88 -17.02 8.19
C ILE A 101 -33.35 -17.34 9.59
N LYS A 102 -32.39 -16.55 10.09
CA LYS A 102 -31.87 -16.68 11.45
C LYS A 102 -32.99 -16.59 12.49
N GLU A 103 -33.86 -15.59 12.38
CA GLU A 103 -34.99 -15.36 13.30
C GLU A 103 -36.05 -16.47 13.22
N SER A 104 -36.33 -17.00 12.03
CA SER A 104 -37.41 -17.98 11.82
C SER A 104 -36.98 -19.43 12.05
N GLU A 105 -35.72 -19.78 11.77
CA GLU A 105 -35.30 -21.18 11.62
C GLU A 105 -34.16 -21.58 12.55
N THR A 106 -33.55 -20.66 13.29
CA THR A 106 -32.34 -20.95 14.10
C THR A 106 -32.44 -20.48 15.55
N ARG A 107 -31.52 -20.98 16.37
CA ARG A 107 -31.28 -20.51 17.75
C ARG A 107 -29.96 -19.75 17.87
N ILE A 108 -29.52 -19.11 16.79
CA ILE A 108 -28.23 -18.43 16.75
C ILE A 108 -28.34 -17.11 17.53
N GLU A 109 -27.67 -17.04 18.68
CA GLU A 109 -27.72 -15.89 19.60
C GLU A 109 -26.61 -14.85 19.37
N PHE A 110 -25.81 -15.00 18.32
CA PHE A 110 -24.75 -14.04 17.96
C PHE A 110 -25.09 -13.26 16.68
N ASP A 111 -24.29 -12.23 16.40
CA ASP A 111 -24.40 -11.41 15.19
C ASP A 111 -24.01 -12.20 13.92
N LEU A 112 -24.91 -13.06 13.45
CA LEU A 112 -24.69 -13.91 12.28
C LEU A 112 -24.41 -13.08 11.02
N VAL A 113 -25.22 -12.05 10.77
CA VAL A 113 -25.07 -11.16 9.61
C VAL A 113 -23.70 -10.50 9.60
N GLY A 114 -23.22 -10.00 10.74
CA GLY A 114 -21.89 -9.41 10.84
C GLY A 114 -20.77 -10.41 10.54
N HIS A 115 -20.89 -11.65 11.06
CA HIS A 115 -19.90 -12.69 10.79
C HIS A 115 -19.90 -13.14 9.33
N ILE A 116 -21.07 -13.30 8.71
CA ILE A 116 -21.19 -13.62 7.28
C ILE A 116 -20.65 -12.48 6.41
N ASN A 117 -20.94 -11.21 6.75
CA ASN A 117 -20.39 -10.05 6.05
C ASN A 117 -18.85 -10.06 6.10
N ALA A 118 -18.26 -10.31 7.28
CA ALA A 118 -16.82 -10.42 7.43
C ALA A 118 -16.23 -11.56 6.59
N LEU A 119 -16.89 -12.74 6.56
CA LEU A 119 -16.46 -13.90 5.77
C LEU A 119 -16.49 -13.62 4.26
N ILE A 120 -17.60 -13.08 3.74
CA ILE A 120 -17.76 -12.79 2.32
C ILE A 120 -16.79 -11.69 1.90
N SER A 121 -16.71 -10.60 2.68
CA SER A 121 -15.82 -9.49 2.38
C SER A 121 -14.35 -9.91 2.37
N ASN A 122 -13.91 -10.71 3.35
CA ASN A 122 -12.55 -11.25 3.34
C ASN A 122 -12.33 -12.19 2.15
N ARG A 123 -13.31 -13.04 1.82
CA ARG A 123 -13.20 -13.99 0.70
C ARG A 123 -13.04 -13.30 -0.65
N ILE A 124 -13.60 -12.11 -0.83
CA ILE A 124 -13.50 -11.34 -2.08
C ILE A 124 -12.25 -10.45 -2.08
N ASN A 125 -11.92 -9.79 -0.95
CA ASN A 125 -10.86 -8.79 -0.89
C ASN A 125 -9.45 -9.36 -0.61
N ASP A 126 -9.29 -10.22 0.41
CA ASP A 126 -8.01 -10.86 0.78
C ASP A 126 -8.26 -12.28 1.31
N PRO A 127 -8.49 -13.25 0.40
CA PRO A 127 -8.92 -14.59 0.77
C PRO A 127 -7.94 -15.25 1.74
N SER A 128 -8.41 -15.49 2.98
CA SER A 128 -7.54 -16.01 4.03
C SER A 128 -8.23 -17.03 4.96
N SER A 129 -7.47 -17.55 5.93
CA SER A 129 -8.00 -18.38 7.01
C SER A 129 -8.82 -17.52 7.99
N LYS A 130 -9.73 -18.13 8.76
CA LYS A 130 -10.58 -17.39 9.71
C LYS A 130 -9.76 -16.74 10.82
N LEU A 131 -8.61 -17.33 11.16
CA LEU A 131 -7.68 -16.73 12.09
C LEU A 131 -7.02 -15.50 11.48
N LYS A 132 -6.53 -15.58 10.24
CA LYS A 132 -5.93 -14.43 9.53
C LYS A 132 -6.95 -13.33 9.24
N LEU A 133 -8.23 -13.68 9.02
CA LEU A 133 -9.34 -12.75 8.87
C LEU A 133 -9.46 -11.80 10.06
N LEU A 134 -9.27 -12.28 11.30
CA LEU A 134 -9.33 -11.43 12.49
C LEU A 134 -8.27 -10.33 12.46
N SER A 135 -7.04 -10.66 12.09
CA SER A 135 -5.98 -9.66 11.88
C SER A 135 -6.27 -8.75 10.69
N TRP A 136 -6.88 -9.28 9.63
CA TRP A 136 -7.29 -8.47 8.47
C TRP A 136 -8.35 -7.41 8.83
N LEU A 137 -9.26 -7.70 9.76
CA LEU A 137 -10.25 -6.71 10.25
C LEU A 137 -9.62 -5.48 10.93
N GLU A 138 -8.37 -5.57 11.37
CA GLU A 138 -7.61 -4.44 11.91
C GLU A 138 -7.18 -3.47 10.80
N LEU A 139 -6.97 -3.98 9.58
CA LEU A 139 -6.46 -3.25 8.42
C LEU A 139 -7.57 -2.64 7.56
N VAL A 140 -8.83 -3.02 7.80
CA VAL A 140 -9.94 -2.64 6.95
C VAL A 140 -11.10 -2.00 7.71
N TYR A 141 -11.91 -1.23 6.99
CA TYR A 141 -13.17 -0.68 7.47
C TYR A 141 -14.33 -1.32 6.70
N LEU A 142 -15.15 -2.09 7.43
CA LEU A 142 -16.39 -2.65 6.90
C LEU A 142 -17.57 -1.80 7.41
N PRO A 143 -18.35 -1.18 6.52
CA PRO A 143 -19.52 -0.38 6.92
C PRO A 143 -20.48 -1.20 7.79
N GLU A 144 -21.04 -0.54 8.81
CA GLU A 144 -22.08 -1.11 9.70
C GLU A 144 -21.62 -2.35 10.51
N LEU A 145 -20.36 -2.77 10.40
CA LEU A 145 -19.78 -3.89 11.14
C LEU A 145 -18.98 -3.42 12.35
N LYS A 146 -19.28 -3.97 13.54
CA LYS A 146 -18.44 -3.82 14.74
C LYS A 146 -17.39 -4.93 14.78
N SER A 147 -16.20 -4.67 14.23
CA SER A 147 -15.11 -5.67 14.15
C SER A 147 -14.76 -6.31 15.51
N SER A 148 -14.87 -5.57 16.62
CA SER A 148 -14.59 -6.10 17.97
C SER A 148 -15.57 -7.17 18.44
N GLY A 149 -16.75 -7.29 17.82
CA GLY A 149 -17.71 -8.36 18.10
C GLY A 149 -17.46 -9.64 17.31
N ILE A 150 -16.55 -9.62 16.34
CA ILE A 150 -16.23 -10.76 15.48
C ILE A 150 -15.20 -11.64 16.16
N ASN A 151 -15.52 -12.92 16.31
CA ASN A 151 -14.62 -13.89 16.92
C ASN A 151 -14.53 -15.18 16.11
N TYR A 152 -13.44 -15.91 16.32
CA TYR A 152 -13.11 -17.11 15.56
C TYR A 152 -14.20 -18.19 15.63
N ASN A 153 -14.74 -18.47 16.81
CA ASN A 153 -15.71 -19.55 16.99
C ASN A 153 -17.02 -19.27 16.24
N ASN A 154 -17.50 -18.03 16.30
CA ASN A 154 -18.71 -17.63 15.60
C ASN A 154 -18.48 -17.53 14.08
N LEU A 155 -17.27 -17.19 13.62
CA LEU A 155 -16.94 -17.27 12.18
C LEU A 155 -17.05 -18.71 11.67
N LEU A 156 -16.62 -19.70 12.44
CA LEU A 156 -16.79 -21.11 12.06
C LEU A 156 -18.26 -21.50 12.03
N ARG A 157 -19.01 -21.20 13.10
CA ARG A 157 -20.44 -21.50 13.18
C ARG A 157 -21.27 -20.84 12.07
N SER A 158 -20.86 -19.65 11.61
CA SER A 158 -21.53 -18.95 10.52
C SER A 158 -21.36 -19.62 9.16
N MET A 159 -20.38 -20.50 9.00
CA MET A 159 -20.21 -21.28 7.76
C MET A 159 -21.13 -22.49 7.69
N ASP A 160 -21.62 -22.95 8.84
CA ASP A 160 -22.53 -24.10 8.95
C ASP A 160 -24.01 -23.67 8.88
N PHE A 161 -24.27 -22.36 8.70
CA PHE A 161 -25.58 -21.78 8.44
C PHE A 161 -25.91 -21.89 6.95
#